data_AF-A0A9E0QE12-F1
#
_entry.id   AF-A0A9E0QE12-F1
#
_cell.length_a   1.000
_cell.length_b   1.000
_cell.length_c   1.000
_cell.angle_alpha   90.00
_cell.angle_beta   90.00
_cell.angle_gamma   90.00
#
_symmetry.space_group_name_H-M   'P 1'
#
loop_
_entity.id
_entity.type
_entity.pdbx_description
1 polymer ?
#
loop_
_entity_poly.entity_id
_entity_poly.type
_entity_poly.pdbx_seq_one_letter_code
_entity_poly.pdbx_strand_id
1 'polypeptide(L)'
;MEWETVIGLEVHAQLATKSKIFSGASTTFGAEPNTQACAIDLGMPGTLPVPNEQAFRYAIMFGLAIDAEIAKTSVFDRKNYFYPDLPKGYQTTQLDKPIVGPGHVEIELADGSKKSIRIHHAHLEEDAGKSLHEASFEINGHGMSGIDLNRAGTPLVEIVSEPDMSNSEEAVAFAKKLHGIVTSLGICDGEMSQGSMRFDVNISVRRPGEELGTRTETKNLNSFRFMEDAIALEVERQIDLIEDGGRVIQETRLYNGDTKQARSMRSKEEANDYRYFPCPDLLPVVFDDDYIESIRKDLPELPDTRHDRFVEQYGLSSYDANILSGDASMAQYFETAAKASGDTKLTANWMIGELSARLNAADLSIKHSPLSAEQLAGMIARITDGTISSKMAKQVFDGLWNGDGDADSIIEAKGLKQVSDSGAIEALVDEVIANSDKQVDNFRNADESKRPKMLGYFVGQIMKASKGQANPQQVNEILLKKLNDLL
;
A
#
# COMPACT_ATOMS: atom_id res chain seq x y z
N MET A 1 -3.10 9.06 -35.11
CA MET A 1 -3.35 7.61 -35.20
C MET A 1 -3.14 7.09 -33.79
N GLU A 2 -4.01 6.22 -33.29
CA GLU A 2 -3.97 5.82 -31.87
C GLU A 2 -2.84 4.80 -31.66
N TRP A 3 -1.94 5.08 -30.72
CA TRP A 3 -0.84 4.19 -30.33
C TRP A 3 -1.31 3.26 -29.21
N GLU A 4 -0.90 2.00 -29.26
CA GLU A 4 -1.05 1.05 -28.15
C GLU A 4 0.22 1.02 -27.31
N THR A 5 0.06 1.11 -26.00
CA THR A 5 1.14 0.94 -25.03
C THR A 5 1.11 -0.49 -24.50
N VAL A 6 2.29 -1.08 -24.36
CA VAL A 6 2.51 -2.43 -23.84
C VAL A 6 3.53 -2.37 -22.71
N ILE A 7 3.15 -2.84 -21.53
CA ILE A 7 3.92 -2.69 -20.30
C ILE A 7 4.07 -4.05 -19.61
N GLY A 8 5.30 -4.36 -19.19
CA GLY A 8 5.62 -5.46 -18.29
C GLY A 8 6.36 -4.94 -17.06
N LEU A 9 6.17 -5.59 -15.91
CA LEU A 9 6.84 -5.23 -14.66
C LEU A 9 7.79 -6.33 -14.20
N GLU A 10 8.95 -5.89 -13.71
CA GLU A 10 9.92 -6.71 -12.98
C GLU A 10 9.96 -6.16 -11.55
N VAL A 11 9.57 -7.00 -10.60
CA VAL A 11 9.38 -6.60 -9.20
C VAL A 11 10.31 -7.41 -8.32
N HIS A 12 11.16 -6.72 -7.56
CA HIS A 12 12.02 -7.38 -6.57
C HIS A 12 11.42 -7.17 -5.19
N ALA A 13 11.03 -8.26 -4.53
CA ALA A 13 10.54 -8.27 -3.16
C ALA A 13 11.59 -8.88 -2.23
N GLN A 14 12.10 -8.09 -1.27
CA GLN A 14 13.00 -8.52 -0.22
C GLN A 14 12.26 -9.35 0.80
N LEU A 15 12.70 -10.60 0.98
CA LEU A 15 12.03 -11.51 1.89
C LEU A 15 12.36 -11.17 3.35
N ALA A 16 11.32 -11.13 4.18
CA ALA A 16 11.37 -10.87 5.62
C ALA A 16 11.85 -12.11 6.42
N THR A 17 12.96 -12.72 5.99
CA THR A 17 13.61 -13.82 6.71
C THR A 17 14.49 -13.26 7.83
N LYS A 18 14.85 -14.10 8.82
CA LYS A 18 15.78 -13.70 9.90
C LYS A 18 17.26 -13.72 9.47
N SER A 19 17.60 -14.65 8.58
CA SER A 19 18.94 -14.82 8.04
C SER A 19 18.94 -14.66 6.52
N LYS A 20 20.12 -14.39 5.96
CA LYS A 20 20.37 -14.29 4.51
C LYS A 20 20.05 -15.58 3.75
N ILE A 21 19.99 -15.51 2.43
CA ILE A 21 19.56 -16.65 1.59
C ILE A 21 20.59 -17.79 1.58
N PHE A 22 21.87 -17.45 1.69
CA PHE A 22 22.99 -18.40 1.60
C PHE A 22 23.93 -18.37 2.80
N SER A 23 23.66 -17.54 3.81
CA SER A 23 24.51 -17.35 4.99
C SER A 23 23.71 -17.13 6.26
N GLY A 24 24.37 -17.30 7.41
CA GLY A 24 23.75 -17.11 8.73
C GLY A 24 23.69 -15.65 9.22
N ALA A 25 24.11 -14.68 8.40
CA ALA A 25 24.08 -13.27 8.80
C ALA A 25 22.65 -12.71 8.80
N SER A 26 22.46 -11.64 9.57
CA SER A 26 21.18 -10.94 9.75
C SER A 26 20.75 -10.20 8.48
N THR A 27 19.45 -9.99 8.34
CA THR A 27 18.79 -9.18 7.30
C THR A 27 18.22 -7.87 7.84
N THR A 28 18.32 -7.61 9.15
CA THR A 28 17.73 -6.44 9.80
C THR A 28 18.27 -5.12 9.23
N PHE A 29 17.37 -4.30 8.71
CA PHE A 29 17.68 -2.98 8.17
C PHE A 29 18.27 -2.01 9.22
N GLY A 30 19.08 -1.05 8.76
CA GLY A 30 19.55 0.08 9.58
C GLY A 30 20.78 -0.20 10.46
N ALA A 31 21.47 -1.32 10.27
CA ALA A 31 22.71 -1.60 10.98
C ALA A 31 23.90 -0.76 10.46
N GLU A 32 24.92 -0.60 11.31
CA GLU A 32 26.18 0.05 10.93
C GLU A 32 26.83 -0.66 9.73
N PRO A 33 27.50 0.07 8.81
CA PRO A 33 28.05 -0.50 7.59
C PRO A 33 28.93 -1.73 7.82
N ASN A 34 28.75 -2.76 6.99
CA ASN A 34 29.50 -4.02 7.01
C ASN A 34 29.48 -4.81 8.35
N THR A 35 28.52 -4.58 9.24
CA THR A 35 28.36 -5.35 10.50
C THR A 35 27.50 -6.61 10.35
N GLN A 36 26.74 -6.72 9.26
CA GLN A 36 25.89 -7.86 8.92
C GLN A 36 26.42 -8.65 7.71
N ALA A 37 27.75 -8.68 7.52
CA ALA A 37 28.40 -9.45 6.46
C ALA A 37 29.34 -10.50 7.05
N CYS A 38 29.11 -11.78 6.76
CA CYS A 38 29.99 -12.88 7.10
C CYS A 38 30.94 -13.25 5.95
N ALA A 39 31.82 -14.23 6.14
CA ALA A 39 32.79 -14.64 5.12
C ALA A 39 32.14 -15.05 3.78
N ILE A 40 30.93 -15.64 3.80
CA ILE A 40 30.17 -16.00 2.60
C ILE A 40 29.71 -14.73 1.87
N ASP A 41 29.16 -13.77 2.62
CA ASP A 41 28.66 -12.50 2.07
C ASP A 41 29.80 -11.66 1.50
N LEU A 42 31.00 -11.74 2.11
CA LEU A 42 32.22 -11.09 1.64
C LEU A 42 32.86 -11.79 0.43
N GLY A 43 32.33 -12.94 -0.02
CA GLY A 43 32.91 -13.71 -1.13
C GLY A 43 34.32 -14.24 -0.84
N MET A 44 34.63 -14.59 0.41
CA MET A 44 35.97 -15.04 0.80
C MET A 44 36.34 -16.38 0.13
N PRO A 45 37.62 -16.57 -0.24
CA PRO A 45 38.05 -17.83 -0.83
C PRO A 45 37.77 -19.05 0.07
N GLY A 46 37.14 -20.08 -0.50
CA GLY A 46 36.87 -21.35 0.18
C GLY A 46 35.53 -21.43 0.94
N THR A 47 34.72 -20.39 0.92
CA THR A 47 33.35 -20.43 1.48
C THR A 47 32.35 -21.08 0.53
N LEU A 48 31.29 -21.69 1.06
CA LEU A 48 30.20 -22.28 0.28
C LEU A 48 28.83 -21.72 0.73
N PRO A 49 27.88 -21.52 -0.20
CA PRO A 49 26.52 -21.10 0.12
C PRO A 49 25.71 -22.23 0.76
N VAL A 50 24.85 -21.89 1.73
CA VAL A 50 23.90 -22.85 2.34
C VAL A 50 22.48 -22.27 2.24
N PRO A 51 21.55 -22.92 1.52
CA PRO A 51 20.22 -22.38 1.26
C PRO A 51 19.38 -22.17 2.52
N ASN A 52 18.61 -21.09 2.53
CA ASN A 52 17.66 -20.75 3.59
C ASN A 52 16.28 -21.38 3.31
N GLU A 53 15.84 -22.31 4.16
CA GLU A 53 14.53 -22.98 4.07
C GLU A 53 13.36 -22.00 4.05
N GLN A 54 13.41 -20.94 4.87
CA GLN A 54 12.33 -19.96 4.96
C GLN A 54 12.16 -19.17 3.65
N ALA A 55 13.26 -18.92 2.91
CA ALA A 55 13.19 -18.25 1.62
C ALA A 55 12.39 -19.07 0.60
N PHE A 56 12.62 -20.39 0.55
CA PHE A 56 11.82 -21.31 -0.27
C PHE A 56 10.36 -21.34 0.15
N ARG A 57 10.11 -21.43 1.47
CA ARG A 57 8.74 -21.42 1.99
C ARG A 57 7.99 -20.16 1.55
N TYR A 58 8.61 -18.99 1.68
CA TYR A 58 8.01 -17.71 1.27
C TYR A 58 7.79 -17.59 -0.24
N ALA A 59 8.73 -18.06 -1.06
CA ALA A 59 8.54 -18.07 -2.51
C ALA A 59 7.40 -19.02 -2.94
N ILE A 60 7.27 -20.19 -2.31
CA ILE A 60 6.11 -21.08 -2.55
C ILE A 60 4.81 -20.44 -2.06
N MET A 61 4.80 -19.81 -0.88
CA MET A 61 3.62 -19.07 -0.40
C MET A 61 3.18 -18.00 -1.41
N PHE A 62 4.13 -17.24 -1.96
CA PHE A 62 3.86 -16.27 -3.00
C PHE A 62 3.22 -16.94 -4.23
N GLY A 63 3.86 -17.98 -4.78
CA GLY A 63 3.34 -18.67 -5.97
C GLY A 63 1.94 -19.23 -5.78
N LEU A 64 1.65 -19.79 -4.60
CA LEU A 64 0.31 -20.29 -4.28
C LEU A 64 -0.73 -19.17 -4.18
N ALA A 65 -0.33 -17.98 -3.73
CA ALA A 65 -1.22 -16.83 -3.57
C ALA A 65 -1.59 -16.15 -4.90
N ILE A 66 -0.82 -16.40 -5.96
CA ILE A 66 -1.06 -15.89 -7.32
C ILE A 66 -1.51 -17.01 -8.27
N ASP A 67 -1.99 -18.13 -7.71
CA ASP A 67 -2.42 -19.33 -8.43
C ASP A 67 -1.40 -19.80 -9.49
N ALA A 68 -0.12 -19.74 -9.15
CA ALA A 68 0.96 -20.15 -10.02
C ALA A 68 1.30 -21.63 -9.92
N GLU A 69 1.89 -22.17 -10.99
CA GLU A 69 2.48 -23.50 -10.96
C GLU A 69 3.75 -23.50 -10.09
N ILE A 70 3.77 -24.32 -9.03
CA ILE A 70 4.96 -24.48 -8.18
C ILE A 70 5.86 -25.58 -8.77
N ALA A 71 7.11 -25.24 -9.07
CA ALA A 71 8.07 -26.19 -9.62
C ALA A 71 8.43 -27.27 -8.58
N LYS A 72 8.36 -28.56 -8.98
CA LYS A 72 8.78 -29.69 -8.12
C LYS A 72 10.28 -29.78 -7.93
N THR A 73 11.05 -29.17 -8.82
CA THR A 73 12.50 -29.12 -8.75
C THR A 73 12.96 -27.74 -9.14
N SER A 74 13.72 -27.11 -8.25
CA SER A 74 14.27 -25.77 -8.44
C SER A 74 15.79 -25.83 -8.42
N VAL A 75 16.42 -25.09 -9.32
CA VAL A 75 17.89 -25.09 -9.49
C VAL A 75 18.37 -23.64 -9.45
N PHE A 76 19.42 -23.41 -8.67
CA PHE A 76 20.12 -22.13 -8.69
C PHE A 76 21.16 -22.11 -9.80
N ASP A 77 21.28 -20.95 -10.45
CA ASP A 77 22.24 -20.61 -11.47
C ASP A 77 23.14 -19.46 -10.99
N ARG A 78 24.30 -19.31 -11.63
CA ARG A 78 25.16 -18.14 -11.43
C ARG A 78 24.99 -17.16 -12.59
N LYS A 79 24.53 -15.96 -12.29
CA LYS A 79 24.51 -14.79 -13.20
C LYS A 79 25.81 -14.02 -13.02
N ASN A 80 26.74 -14.15 -13.95
CA ASN A 80 28.11 -13.66 -13.82
C ASN A 80 28.23 -12.22 -14.31
N TYR A 81 28.55 -11.29 -13.40
CA TYR A 81 28.90 -9.90 -13.74
C TYR A 81 29.77 -9.29 -12.64
N PHE A 82 30.61 -8.33 -13.02
CA PHE A 82 31.53 -7.67 -12.10
C PHE A 82 30.97 -6.32 -11.70
N TYR A 83 30.71 -6.14 -10.41
CA TYR A 83 30.39 -4.85 -9.83
C TYR A 83 30.85 -4.81 -8.37
N PRO A 84 31.29 -3.66 -7.82
CA PRO A 84 31.88 -3.59 -6.47
C PRO A 84 30.96 -4.05 -5.33
N ASP A 85 29.64 -3.94 -5.49
CA ASP A 85 28.66 -4.40 -4.50
C ASP A 85 28.32 -5.91 -4.60
N LEU A 86 28.90 -6.61 -5.57
CA LEU A 86 28.72 -8.04 -5.79
C LEU A 86 30.04 -8.80 -5.57
N PRO A 87 30.38 -9.13 -4.31
CA PRO A 87 31.71 -9.60 -3.93
C PRO A 87 32.13 -10.92 -4.58
N LYS A 88 31.16 -11.80 -4.91
CA LYS A 88 31.43 -13.09 -5.55
C LYS A 88 31.79 -13.00 -7.04
N GLY A 89 31.55 -11.86 -7.69
CA GLY A 89 31.64 -11.71 -9.14
C GLY A 89 30.55 -12.45 -9.93
N TYR A 90 29.56 -12.99 -9.21
CA TYR A 90 28.32 -13.54 -9.74
C TYR A 90 27.21 -13.42 -8.68
N GLN A 91 25.98 -13.29 -9.15
CA GLN A 91 24.77 -13.34 -8.34
C GLN A 91 24.17 -14.74 -8.48
N THR A 92 23.82 -15.35 -7.36
CA THR A 92 23.11 -16.63 -7.34
C THR A 92 21.61 -16.36 -7.51
N THR A 93 21.02 -16.88 -8.58
CA THR A 93 19.63 -16.63 -9.01
C THR A 93 19.06 -17.90 -9.65
N GLN A 94 17.93 -17.86 -10.36
CA GLN A 94 17.39 -19.01 -11.10
C GLN A 94 16.97 -18.57 -12.49
N LEU A 95 17.35 -19.33 -13.52
CA LEU A 95 16.98 -19.05 -14.91
C LEU A 95 16.02 -20.11 -15.44
N ASP A 96 16.50 -21.34 -15.61
CA ASP A 96 15.77 -22.39 -16.35
C ASP A 96 14.70 -23.09 -15.49
N LYS A 97 14.92 -23.14 -14.17
CA LYS A 97 14.06 -23.87 -13.22
C LYS A 97 13.68 -22.99 -12.02
N PRO A 98 12.93 -21.90 -12.27
CA PRO A 98 12.46 -21.02 -11.20
C PRO A 98 11.53 -21.78 -10.27
N ILE A 99 11.48 -21.36 -9.00
CA ILE A 99 10.63 -21.99 -7.99
C ILE A 99 9.13 -21.79 -8.27
N VAL A 100 8.73 -20.63 -8.83
CA VAL A 100 7.36 -20.31 -9.20
C VAL A 100 7.28 -20.09 -10.71
N GLY A 101 6.43 -20.86 -11.37
CA GLY A 101 6.14 -20.77 -12.79
C GLY A 101 5.00 -19.80 -13.12
N PRO A 102 4.30 -20.01 -14.24
CA PRO A 102 3.22 -19.13 -14.68
C PRO A 102 2.07 -19.07 -13.68
N GLY A 103 1.53 -17.87 -13.47
CA GLY A 103 0.39 -17.58 -12.60
C GLY A 103 -0.35 -16.33 -13.05
N HIS A 104 -1.19 -15.75 -12.20
CA HIS A 104 -1.93 -14.54 -12.54
C HIS A 104 -2.33 -13.71 -11.32
N VAL A 105 -2.58 -12.43 -11.54
CA VAL A 105 -3.08 -11.49 -10.54
C VAL A 105 -4.24 -10.71 -11.14
N GLU A 106 -5.41 -10.76 -10.51
CA GLU A 106 -6.54 -9.91 -10.88
C GLU A 106 -6.39 -8.51 -10.30
N ILE A 107 -6.50 -7.49 -11.15
CA ILE A 107 -6.53 -6.08 -10.77
C ILE A 107 -7.92 -5.51 -11.03
N GLU A 108 -8.32 -4.54 -10.20
CA GLU A 108 -9.54 -3.75 -10.37
C GLU A 108 -9.15 -2.29 -10.65
N LEU A 109 -9.75 -1.71 -11.68
CA LEU A 109 -9.50 -0.33 -12.12
C LEU A 109 -10.53 0.64 -11.50
N ALA A 110 -10.30 1.94 -11.63
CA ALA A 110 -11.16 2.95 -11.02
C ALA A 110 -12.60 2.95 -11.56
N ASP A 111 -12.80 2.42 -12.78
CA ASP A 111 -14.12 2.25 -13.39
C ASP A 111 -14.85 0.97 -12.95
N GLY A 112 -14.24 0.16 -12.07
CA GLY A 112 -14.75 -1.11 -11.58
C GLY A 112 -14.54 -2.28 -12.54
N SER A 113 -13.86 -2.07 -13.67
CA SER A 113 -13.45 -3.16 -14.56
C SER A 113 -12.33 -3.98 -13.92
N LYS A 114 -12.32 -5.28 -14.22
CA LYS A 114 -11.33 -6.22 -13.74
C LYS A 114 -10.48 -6.73 -14.89
N LYS A 115 -9.18 -6.86 -14.66
CA LYS A 115 -8.23 -7.40 -15.64
C LYS A 115 -7.31 -8.41 -14.97
N SER A 116 -7.12 -9.55 -15.61
CA SER A 116 -6.14 -10.55 -15.16
C SER A 116 -4.80 -10.27 -15.82
N ILE A 117 -3.77 -10.02 -15.02
CA ILE A 117 -2.39 -9.82 -15.47
C ILE A 117 -1.64 -11.11 -15.22
N ARG A 118 -1.05 -11.69 -16.27
CA ARG A 118 -0.30 -12.95 -16.16
C ARG A 118 1.07 -12.69 -15.55
N ILE A 119 1.50 -13.64 -14.72
CA ILE A 119 2.87 -13.74 -14.21
C ILE A 119 3.58 -14.77 -15.07
N HIS A 120 4.74 -14.41 -15.64
CA HIS A 120 5.56 -15.36 -16.38
C HIS A 120 6.22 -16.34 -15.42
N HIS A 121 6.88 -15.82 -14.39
CA HIS A 121 7.50 -16.61 -13.32
C HIS A 121 7.86 -15.73 -12.12
N ALA A 122 8.22 -16.36 -11.00
CA ALA A 122 8.96 -15.71 -9.93
C ALA A 122 10.08 -16.63 -9.43
N HIS A 123 11.25 -16.04 -9.15
CA HIS A 123 12.44 -16.81 -8.79
C HIS A 123 13.17 -16.22 -7.58
N LEU A 124 13.90 -17.10 -6.90
CA LEU A 124 14.74 -16.70 -5.76
C LEU A 124 16.10 -16.20 -6.23
N GLU A 125 16.55 -15.09 -5.66
CA GLU A 125 17.91 -14.63 -5.84
C GLU A 125 18.47 -13.97 -4.59
N GLU A 126 19.77 -13.68 -4.62
CA GLU A 126 20.42 -12.87 -3.59
C GLU A 126 20.56 -11.41 -4.01
N ASP A 127 20.32 -10.48 -3.10
CA ASP A 127 20.58 -9.07 -3.35
C ASP A 127 22.08 -8.75 -3.34
N ALA A 128 22.44 -7.68 -4.03
CA ALA A 128 23.76 -7.09 -3.97
C ALA A 128 23.88 -6.13 -2.77
N GLY A 129 25.12 -5.74 -2.47
CA GLY A 129 25.41 -4.68 -1.51
C GLY A 129 24.90 -3.31 -1.98
N LYS A 130 25.36 -2.26 -1.30
CA LYS A 130 25.06 -0.87 -1.63
C LYS A 130 26.35 -0.12 -1.95
N SER A 131 26.33 0.59 -3.08
CA SER A 131 27.37 1.56 -3.43
C SER A 131 26.92 2.97 -3.05
N LEU A 132 27.76 3.70 -2.32
CA LEU A 132 27.52 5.08 -1.90
C LEU A 132 28.55 6.00 -2.53
N HIS A 133 28.09 7.10 -3.14
CA HIS A 133 28.93 8.10 -3.79
C HIS A 133 28.79 9.43 -3.06
N GLU A 134 29.50 9.57 -1.94
CA GLU A 134 29.49 10.80 -1.15
C GLU A 134 30.71 11.68 -1.48
N ALA A 135 30.52 13.00 -1.49
CA ALA A 135 31.62 13.94 -1.69
C ALA A 135 32.71 13.84 -0.59
N SER A 136 32.35 13.31 0.58
CA SER A 136 33.25 13.01 1.69
C SER A 136 34.18 11.83 1.42
N PHE A 137 33.83 10.94 0.48
CA PHE A 137 34.64 9.79 0.11
C PHE A 137 35.70 10.25 -0.88
N GLU A 138 36.80 10.74 -0.35
CA GLU A 138 37.93 11.22 -1.16
C GLU A 138 39.22 10.55 -0.70
N ILE A 139 40.02 10.06 -1.66
CA ILE A 139 41.39 9.63 -1.43
C ILE A 139 42.28 10.37 -2.44
N ASN A 140 43.22 11.17 -1.94
CA ASN A 140 44.19 11.93 -2.74
C ASN A 140 43.56 12.88 -3.78
N GLY A 141 42.49 13.62 -3.46
CA GLY A 141 41.86 14.53 -4.43
C GLY A 141 40.87 13.86 -5.39
N HIS A 142 40.66 12.54 -5.28
CA HIS A 142 39.78 11.78 -6.16
C HIS A 142 38.56 11.25 -5.39
N GLY A 143 37.37 11.50 -5.93
CA GLY A 143 36.13 10.91 -5.43
C GLY A 143 36.18 9.39 -5.51
N MET A 144 35.77 8.75 -4.43
CA MET A 144 35.72 7.30 -4.24
C MET A 144 34.28 6.85 -4.00
N SER A 145 34.06 5.54 -3.99
CA SER A 145 32.77 4.94 -3.66
C SER A 145 32.91 4.10 -2.39
N GLY A 146 32.00 4.27 -1.44
CA GLY A 146 31.91 3.44 -0.25
C GLY A 146 31.04 2.22 -0.54
N ILE A 147 31.51 1.03 -0.18
CA ILE A 147 30.78 -0.22 -0.38
C ILE A 147 30.32 -0.76 0.97
N ASP A 148 29.00 -0.93 1.10
CA ASP A 148 28.36 -1.57 2.25
C ASP A 148 27.74 -2.91 1.82
N LEU A 149 28.25 -4.00 2.40
CA LEU A 149 27.84 -5.37 2.11
C LEU A 149 26.81 -5.91 3.11
N ASN A 150 26.25 -5.08 3.98
CA ASN A 150 25.15 -5.48 4.88
C ASN A 150 23.99 -6.13 4.12
N ARG A 151 23.63 -5.59 2.95
CA ARG A 151 22.54 -6.11 2.11
C ARG A 151 22.94 -7.28 1.21
N ALA A 152 24.23 -7.48 0.95
CA ALA A 152 24.69 -8.54 0.05
C ALA A 152 24.29 -9.91 0.62
N GLY A 153 23.58 -10.73 -0.16
CA GLY A 153 23.08 -12.03 0.29
C GLY A 153 21.68 -12.02 0.91
N THR A 154 21.01 -10.86 1.03
CA THR A 154 19.61 -10.81 1.48
C THR A 154 18.71 -11.52 0.46
N PRO A 155 17.72 -12.35 0.88
CA PRO A 155 16.90 -13.08 -0.07
C PRO A 155 15.92 -12.15 -0.80
N LEU A 156 15.79 -12.37 -2.10
CA LEU A 156 14.82 -11.71 -2.97
C LEU A 156 13.95 -12.74 -3.67
N VAL A 157 12.72 -12.34 -3.95
CA VAL A 157 11.90 -12.92 -5.02
C VAL A 157 11.79 -11.88 -6.12
N GLU A 158 12.31 -12.20 -7.30
CA GLU A 158 12.07 -11.43 -8.52
C GLU A 158 10.80 -11.98 -9.18
N ILE A 159 9.81 -11.12 -9.40
CA ILE A 159 8.50 -11.43 -9.98
C ILE A 159 8.44 -10.75 -11.34
N VAL A 160 8.26 -11.53 -12.40
CA VAL A 160 8.22 -11.01 -13.77
C VAL A 160 6.83 -11.22 -14.35
N SER A 161 6.15 -10.13 -14.68
CA SER A 161 4.87 -10.18 -15.36
C SER A 161 5.03 -10.45 -16.86
N GLU A 162 3.99 -10.99 -17.48
CA GLU A 162 3.80 -10.85 -18.91
C GLU A 162 3.53 -9.37 -19.27
N PRO A 163 3.76 -8.96 -20.53
CA PRO A 163 3.52 -7.59 -20.97
C PRO A 163 2.03 -7.34 -21.27
N ASP A 164 1.15 -7.60 -20.29
CA ASP A 164 -0.31 -7.53 -20.45
C ASP A 164 -0.89 -6.14 -20.15
N MET A 165 -0.11 -5.26 -19.50
CA MET A 165 -0.57 -3.94 -19.07
C MET A 165 -0.53 -2.93 -20.21
N SER A 166 -1.54 -2.07 -20.29
CA SER A 166 -1.77 -1.18 -21.44
C SER A 166 -1.66 0.31 -21.11
N ASN A 167 -1.54 0.67 -19.82
CA ASN A 167 -1.42 2.05 -19.37
C ASN A 167 -0.82 2.11 -17.95
N SER A 168 -0.54 3.32 -17.47
CA SER A 168 0.01 3.55 -16.13
C SER A 168 -0.95 3.18 -15.00
N GLU A 169 -2.27 3.33 -15.20
CA GLU A 169 -3.28 2.98 -14.21
C GLU A 169 -3.24 1.47 -13.90
N GLU A 170 -3.23 0.63 -14.93
CA GLU A 170 -3.11 -0.82 -14.81
C GLU A 170 -1.79 -1.23 -14.14
N ALA A 171 -0.66 -0.59 -14.53
CA ALA A 171 0.64 -0.88 -13.94
C ALA A 171 0.69 -0.55 -12.44
N VAL A 172 0.13 0.60 -12.04
CA VAL A 172 0.03 0.99 -10.63
C VAL A 172 -0.93 0.09 -9.87
N ALA A 173 -2.08 -0.27 -10.46
CA ALA A 173 -3.04 -1.18 -9.84
C ALA A 173 -2.41 -2.56 -9.58
N PHE A 174 -1.68 -3.09 -10.56
CA PHE A 174 -0.94 -4.35 -10.42
C PHE A 174 0.16 -4.27 -9.36
N ALA A 175 0.96 -3.20 -9.37
CA ALA A 175 2.02 -2.99 -8.38
C ALA A 175 1.46 -2.90 -6.94
N LYS A 176 0.34 -2.18 -6.75
CA LYS A 176 -0.38 -2.12 -5.46
C LYS A 176 -0.96 -3.46 -5.05
N LYS A 177 -1.50 -4.22 -6.00
CA LYS A 177 -2.05 -5.55 -5.76
C LYS A 177 -0.98 -6.53 -5.30
N LEU A 178 0.15 -6.59 -6.00
CA LEU A 178 1.31 -7.38 -5.59
C LEU A 178 1.82 -6.97 -4.21
N HIS A 179 1.92 -5.66 -3.95
CA HIS A 179 2.29 -5.15 -2.62
C HIS A 179 1.34 -5.69 -1.54
N GLY A 180 0.02 -5.59 -1.73
CA GLY A 180 -0.97 -6.11 -0.78
C GLY A 180 -0.90 -7.62 -0.57
N ILE A 181 -0.58 -8.39 -1.62
CA ILE A 181 -0.36 -9.85 -1.53
C ILE A 181 0.89 -10.14 -0.69
N VAL A 182 2.06 -9.58 -1.02
CA VAL A 182 3.31 -9.92 -0.32
C VAL A 182 3.31 -9.46 1.14
N THR A 183 2.67 -8.34 1.46
CA THR A 183 2.53 -7.88 2.84
C THR A 183 1.51 -8.69 3.61
N SER A 184 0.39 -9.11 2.99
CA SER A 184 -0.60 -9.99 3.64
C SER A 184 -0.06 -11.38 3.92
N LEU A 185 0.79 -11.89 3.03
CA LEU A 185 1.52 -13.15 3.26
C LEU A 185 2.56 -13.02 4.38
N GLY A 186 2.95 -11.80 4.75
CA GLY A 186 4.03 -11.55 5.72
C GLY A 186 5.42 -11.90 5.18
N ILE A 187 5.59 -12.03 3.86
CA ILE A 187 6.86 -12.41 3.25
C ILE A 187 7.75 -11.22 2.93
N CYS A 188 7.19 -10.02 2.82
CA CYS A 188 7.89 -8.76 2.59
C CYS A 188 7.18 -7.66 3.37
N ASP A 189 7.92 -6.66 3.88
CA ASP A 189 7.31 -5.51 4.58
C ASP A 189 6.71 -4.47 3.62
N GLY A 190 7.07 -4.52 2.32
CA GLY A 190 6.54 -3.64 1.27
C GLY A 190 7.07 -2.21 1.29
N GLU A 191 7.98 -1.87 2.21
CA GLU A 191 8.50 -0.52 2.40
C GLU A 191 9.45 -0.07 1.27
N MET A 192 8.87 0.57 0.25
CA MET A 192 9.59 1.08 -0.90
C MET A 192 10.67 2.10 -0.54
N SER A 193 10.48 2.89 0.53
CA SER A 193 11.48 3.88 0.97
C SER A 193 12.77 3.24 1.49
N GLN A 194 12.68 2.02 2.05
CA GLN A 194 13.81 1.21 2.48
C GLN A 194 14.36 0.31 1.35
N GLY A 195 13.66 0.27 0.21
CA GLY A 195 14.03 -0.53 -0.95
C GLY A 195 13.69 -2.02 -0.82
N SER A 196 12.81 -2.39 0.12
CA SER A 196 12.39 -3.78 0.29
C SER A 196 11.48 -4.25 -0.84
N MET A 197 10.78 -3.34 -1.52
CA MET A 197 10.07 -3.62 -2.75
C MET A 197 10.49 -2.62 -3.83
N ARG A 198 10.95 -3.13 -4.98
CA ARG A 198 11.47 -2.34 -6.10
C ARG A 198 10.76 -2.73 -7.38
N PHE A 199 10.54 -1.75 -8.25
CA PHE A 199 9.88 -1.94 -9.53
C PHE A 199 10.74 -1.40 -10.66
N ASP A 200 10.93 -2.21 -11.68
CA ASP A 200 11.45 -1.82 -12.97
C ASP A 200 10.34 -2.01 -14.02
N VAL A 201 10.17 -1.01 -14.88
CA VAL A 201 9.06 -0.98 -15.86
C VAL A 201 9.63 -1.16 -17.26
N ASN A 202 9.14 -2.16 -17.98
CA ASN A 202 9.44 -2.39 -19.38
C ASN A 202 8.32 -1.80 -20.24
N ILE A 203 8.65 -0.86 -21.14
CA ILE A 203 7.67 -0.10 -21.92
C ILE A 203 7.97 -0.23 -23.40
N SER A 204 6.94 -0.52 -24.19
CA SER A 204 6.98 -0.42 -25.63
C SER A 204 5.67 0.17 -26.17
N VAL A 205 5.75 0.89 -27.28
CA VAL A 205 4.57 1.36 -28.03
C VAL A 205 4.54 0.72 -29.41
N ARG A 206 3.33 0.50 -29.93
CA ARG A 206 3.11 -0.01 -31.27
C ARG A 206 1.83 0.56 -31.87
N ARG A 207 1.62 0.37 -33.18
CA ARG A 207 0.30 0.60 -33.77
C ARG A 207 -0.60 -0.62 -33.57
N PRO A 208 -1.93 -0.44 -33.50
CA PRO A 208 -2.87 -1.55 -33.41
C PRO A 208 -2.63 -2.60 -34.50
N GLY A 209 -2.48 -3.85 -34.09
CA GLY A 209 -2.25 -4.99 -34.98
C GLY A 209 -0.81 -5.20 -35.46
N GLU A 210 0.15 -4.36 -35.07
CA GLU A 210 1.57 -4.57 -35.35
C GLU A 210 2.24 -5.48 -34.30
N GLU A 211 3.43 -5.99 -34.63
CA GLU A 211 4.29 -6.71 -33.68
C GLU A 211 4.71 -5.78 -32.52
N LEU A 212 5.15 -6.37 -31.40
CA LEU A 212 5.66 -5.59 -30.28
C LEU A 212 6.88 -4.77 -30.72
N GLY A 213 6.89 -3.49 -30.34
CA GLY A 213 8.01 -2.60 -30.61
C GLY A 213 9.25 -2.94 -29.77
N THR A 214 10.31 -2.18 -29.97
CA THR A 214 11.49 -2.25 -29.10
C THR A 214 11.12 -1.78 -27.69
N ARG A 215 11.49 -2.57 -26.67
CA ARG A 215 11.29 -2.19 -25.26
C ARG A 215 12.41 -1.29 -24.74
N THR A 216 12.06 -0.36 -23.86
CA THR A 216 12.99 0.27 -22.92
C THR A 216 12.66 -0.16 -21.50
N GLU A 217 13.68 -0.19 -20.66
CA GLU A 217 13.58 -0.60 -19.25
C GLU A 217 13.85 0.62 -18.38
N THR A 218 12.85 1.09 -17.62
CA THR A 218 12.98 2.23 -16.73
C THR A 218 13.15 1.76 -15.29
N LYS A 219 14.27 2.14 -14.66
CA LYS A 219 14.62 1.78 -13.28
C LYS A 219 14.53 2.97 -12.31
N ASN A 220 14.69 2.68 -11.02
CA ASN A 220 14.71 3.64 -9.89
C ASN A 220 13.34 4.29 -9.63
N LEU A 221 12.31 3.45 -9.57
CA LEU A 221 10.93 3.85 -9.31
C LEU A 221 10.55 3.55 -7.85
N ASN A 222 10.88 4.50 -6.98
CA ASN A 222 10.72 4.34 -5.53
C ASN A 222 9.32 4.72 -5.00
N SER A 223 8.35 4.99 -5.89
CA SER A 223 6.93 5.17 -5.51
C SER A 223 6.00 4.85 -6.67
N PHE A 224 4.74 4.52 -6.38
CA PHE A 224 3.71 4.33 -7.42
C PHE A 224 3.50 5.58 -8.28
N ARG A 225 3.64 6.77 -7.68
CA ARG A 225 3.55 8.03 -8.41
C ARG A 225 4.71 8.19 -9.40
N PHE A 226 5.92 7.80 -9.00
CA PHE A 226 7.07 7.83 -9.91
C PHE A 226 6.91 6.85 -11.05
N MET A 227 6.32 5.67 -10.79
CA MET A 227 5.98 4.71 -11.85
C MET A 227 4.99 5.32 -12.85
N GLU A 228 3.91 5.95 -12.39
CA GLU A 228 2.93 6.62 -13.25
C GLU A 228 3.57 7.73 -14.10
N ASP A 229 4.28 8.66 -13.47
CA ASP A 229 4.95 9.78 -14.15
C ASP A 229 5.99 9.27 -15.17
N ALA A 230 6.76 8.23 -14.82
CA ALA A 230 7.79 7.67 -15.69
C ALA A 230 7.21 6.91 -16.89
N ILE A 231 6.09 6.20 -16.72
CA ILE A 231 5.39 5.53 -17.82
C ILE A 231 4.89 6.57 -18.82
N ALA A 232 4.19 7.60 -18.35
CA ALA A 232 3.66 8.65 -19.21
C ALA A 232 4.77 9.32 -20.02
N LEU A 233 5.86 9.70 -19.36
CA LEU A 233 7.02 10.34 -19.98
C LEU A 233 7.68 9.45 -21.05
N GLU A 234 7.84 8.15 -20.77
CA GLU A 234 8.51 7.25 -21.72
C GLU A 234 7.61 6.90 -22.91
N VAL A 235 6.29 6.78 -22.70
CA VAL A 235 5.32 6.57 -23.80
C VAL A 235 5.34 7.77 -24.75
N GLU A 236 5.22 9.00 -24.23
CA GLU A 236 5.28 10.23 -25.03
C GLU A 236 6.59 10.28 -25.82
N ARG A 237 7.73 10.03 -25.16
CA ARG A 237 9.05 10.02 -25.81
C ARG A 237 9.17 8.98 -26.92
N GLN A 238 8.65 7.76 -26.72
CA GLN A 238 8.71 6.73 -27.75
C GLN A 238 7.85 7.09 -28.96
N ILE A 239 6.64 7.62 -28.73
CA ILE A 239 5.73 8.05 -29.79
C ILE A 239 6.38 9.17 -30.61
N ASP A 240 6.83 10.25 -29.95
CA ASP A 240 7.47 11.39 -30.62
C ASP A 240 8.68 10.94 -31.46
N LEU A 241 9.53 10.08 -30.89
CA LEU A 241 10.70 9.57 -31.59
C LEU A 241 10.34 8.77 -32.85
N ILE A 242 9.26 7.99 -32.82
CA ILE A 242 8.83 7.20 -33.99
C ILE A 242 8.12 8.09 -35.02
N GLU A 243 7.31 9.05 -34.57
CA GLU A 243 6.61 10.00 -35.46
C GLU A 243 7.59 10.95 -36.18
N ASP A 244 8.68 11.32 -35.53
CA ASP A 244 9.80 12.08 -36.13
C ASP A 244 10.66 11.25 -37.10
N GLY A 245 10.32 9.97 -37.31
CA GLY A 245 11.02 9.05 -38.22
C GLY A 245 12.25 8.37 -37.60
N GLY A 246 12.44 8.50 -36.29
CA GLY A 246 13.45 7.79 -35.52
C GLY A 246 13.04 6.35 -35.19
N ARG A 247 13.84 5.68 -34.35
CA ARG A 247 13.59 4.31 -33.88
C ARG A 247 13.94 4.19 -32.41
N VAL A 248 13.10 3.51 -31.65
CA VAL A 248 13.40 3.15 -30.26
C VAL A 248 14.52 2.11 -30.26
N ILE A 249 15.60 2.42 -29.53
CA ILE A 249 16.69 1.49 -29.25
C ILE A 249 16.48 0.82 -27.90
N GLN A 250 17.00 -0.39 -27.74
CA GLN A 250 16.91 -1.09 -26.46
C GLN A 250 17.93 -0.50 -25.48
N GLU A 251 17.44 0.10 -24.40
CA GLU A 251 18.28 0.75 -23.40
C GLU A 251 17.67 0.66 -22.01
N THR A 252 18.52 0.79 -21.00
CA THR A 252 18.09 0.97 -19.61
C THR A 252 18.12 2.45 -19.28
N ARG A 253 16.98 3.00 -18.88
CA ARG A 253 16.78 4.40 -18.51
C ARG A 253 16.62 4.52 -17.00
N LEU A 254 17.06 5.65 -16.45
CA LEU A 254 16.96 5.96 -15.02
C LEU A 254 16.03 7.15 -14.85
N TYR A 255 14.96 6.97 -14.09
CA TYR A 255 14.06 8.06 -13.72
C TYR A 255 14.57 8.79 -12.47
N ASN A 256 14.56 10.12 -12.51
CA ASN A 256 14.84 10.97 -11.36
C ASN A 256 13.53 11.64 -10.92
N GLY A 257 13.06 11.30 -9.71
CA GLY A 257 11.81 11.83 -9.16
C GLY A 257 11.83 13.33 -8.84
N ASP A 258 13.00 13.91 -8.58
CA ASP A 258 13.16 15.34 -8.28
C ASP A 258 13.07 16.19 -9.54
N THR A 259 13.76 15.77 -10.60
CA THR A 259 13.77 16.50 -11.88
C THR A 259 12.65 16.08 -12.82
N LYS A 260 11.96 14.97 -12.52
CA LYS A 260 10.95 14.33 -13.37
C LYS A 260 11.43 14.02 -14.78
N GLN A 261 12.70 13.64 -14.89
CA GLN A 261 13.33 13.33 -16.17
C GLN A 261 13.90 11.91 -16.16
N ALA A 262 13.80 11.25 -17.31
CA ALA A 262 14.45 9.97 -17.56
C ALA A 262 15.69 10.19 -18.44
N ARG A 263 16.84 9.63 -18.03
CA ARG A 263 18.08 9.65 -18.82
C ARG A 263 18.50 8.24 -19.19
N SER A 264 19.06 8.07 -20.39
CA SER A 264 19.70 6.82 -20.77
C SER A 264 20.95 6.60 -19.92
N MET A 265 21.12 5.42 -19.34
CA MET A 265 22.35 5.06 -18.62
C MET A 265 23.32 4.29 -19.50
N ARG A 266 22.80 3.36 -20.30
CA ARG A 266 23.58 2.49 -21.19
C ARG A 266 22.74 2.10 -22.39
N SER A 267 23.33 2.17 -23.58
CA SER A 267 22.80 1.45 -24.75
C SER A 267 23.09 -0.04 -24.56
N LYS A 268 22.08 -0.91 -24.73
CA LYS A 268 22.30 -2.36 -24.82
C LYS A 268 22.75 -2.66 -26.27
N GLU A 269 23.92 -2.15 -26.67
CA GLU A 269 24.48 -2.44 -28.02
C GLU A 269 24.83 -3.92 -28.18
N GLU A 270 25.05 -4.63 -27.07
CA GLU A 270 25.11 -6.09 -26.99
C GLU A 270 24.23 -6.54 -25.81
N ALA A 271 23.45 -7.60 -25.98
CA ALA A 271 22.79 -8.24 -24.84
C ALA A 271 23.90 -8.73 -23.89
N ASN A 272 23.94 -8.24 -22.65
CA ASN A 272 24.99 -8.61 -21.70
C ASN A 272 25.02 -10.15 -21.56
N ASP A 273 26.13 -10.76 -21.97
CA ASP A 273 26.34 -12.19 -21.76
C ASP A 273 26.69 -12.44 -20.29
N TYR A 274 25.65 -12.66 -19.48
CA TYR A 274 25.77 -13.01 -18.07
C TYR A 274 26.31 -14.42 -17.85
N ARG A 275 26.56 -15.21 -18.92
CA ARG A 275 27.14 -16.56 -18.87
C ARG A 275 26.47 -17.43 -17.81
N TYR A 276 25.14 -17.52 -17.86
CA TYR A 276 24.39 -18.34 -16.91
C TYR A 276 24.83 -19.79 -16.96
N PHE A 277 25.00 -20.40 -15.79
CA PHE A 277 25.18 -21.84 -15.66
C PHE A 277 24.71 -22.32 -14.28
N PRO A 278 24.25 -23.58 -14.16
CA PRO A 278 23.82 -24.16 -12.90
C PRO A 278 24.92 -24.06 -11.83
N CYS A 279 24.56 -23.55 -10.65
CA CYS A 279 25.49 -23.38 -9.54
C CYS A 279 25.92 -24.76 -9.01
N PRO A 280 27.21 -25.14 -9.14
CA PRO A 280 27.67 -26.46 -8.74
C PRO A 280 27.72 -26.65 -7.21
N ASP A 281 27.70 -25.56 -6.46
CA ASP A 281 27.76 -25.59 -4.99
C ASP A 281 26.38 -25.86 -4.36
N LEU A 282 25.30 -25.68 -5.14
CA LEU A 282 23.93 -25.82 -4.67
C LEU A 282 23.25 -26.96 -5.45
N LEU A 283 22.93 -28.04 -4.74
CA LEU A 283 22.18 -29.14 -5.32
C LEU A 283 20.76 -28.69 -5.71
N PRO A 284 20.14 -29.31 -6.74
CA PRO A 284 18.73 -29.11 -7.03
C PRO A 284 17.87 -29.34 -5.79
N VAL A 285 16.97 -28.41 -5.50
CA VAL A 285 16.02 -28.52 -4.39
C VAL A 285 14.74 -29.16 -4.93
N VAL A 286 14.27 -30.21 -4.27
CA VAL A 286 13.08 -30.97 -4.66
C VAL A 286 12.01 -30.80 -3.60
N PHE A 287 10.79 -30.47 -4.03
CA PHE A 287 9.63 -30.29 -3.15
C PHE A 287 8.62 -31.40 -3.43
N ASP A 288 8.25 -32.14 -2.40
CA ASP A 288 7.16 -33.11 -2.50
C ASP A 288 5.78 -32.42 -2.41
N ASP A 289 4.72 -33.16 -2.75
CA ASP A 289 3.35 -32.67 -2.70
C ASP A 289 2.93 -32.29 -1.27
N ASP A 290 3.34 -33.08 -0.28
CA ASP A 290 2.99 -32.88 1.12
C ASP A 290 3.53 -31.56 1.67
N TYR A 291 4.76 -31.18 1.31
CA TYR A 291 5.36 -29.91 1.70
C TYR A 291 4.59 -28.72 1.11
N ILE A 292 4.27 -28.76 -0.19
CA ILE A 292 3.52 -27.68 -0.85
C ILE A 292 2.10 -27.56 -0.27
N GLU A 293 1.43 -28.68 -0.03
CA GLU A 293 0.10 -28.69 0.56
C GLU A 293 0.10 -28.25 2.03
N SER A 294 1.18 -28.50 2.78
CA SER A 294 1.34 -27.93 4.12
C SER A 294 1.41 -26.40 4.06
N ILE A 295 2.15 -25.84 3.09
CA ILE A 295 2.27 -24.39 2.91
C ILE A 295 0.92 -23.80 2.48
N ARG A 296 0.19 -24.46 1.57
CA ARG A 296 -1.14 -24.03 1.11
C ARG A 296 -2.13 -23.88 2.27
N LYS A 297 -2.10 -24.80 3.24
CA LYS A 297 -2.97 -24.75 4.44
C LYS A 297 -2.59 -23.63 5.41
N ASP A 298 -1.34 -23.22 5.42
CA ASP A 298 -0.81 -22.18 6.29
C ASP A 298 -0.88 -20.78 5.67
N LEU A 299 -1.43 -20.65 4.44
CA LEU A 299 -1.60 -19.35 3.81
C LEU A 299 -2.57 -18.48 4.62
N PRO A 300 -2.19 -17.22 4.92
CA PRO A 300 -3.12 -16.27 5.53
C PRO A 300 -4.22 -15.87 4.54
N GLU A 301 -5.28 -15.27 5.07
CA GLU A 301 -6.34 -14.70 4.24
C GLU A 301 -5.78 -13.60 3.32
N LEU A 302 -5.94 -13.77 2.01
CA LEU A 302 -5.48 -12.84 0.99
C LEU A 302 -6.42 -11.61 0.89
N PRO A 303 -5.94 -10.49 0.31
CA PRO A 303 -6.74 -9.26 0.19
C PRO A 303 -8.12 -9.46 -0.46
N ASP A 304 -8.23 -10.28 -1.52
CA ASP A 304 -9.52 -10.51 -2.20
C ASP A 304 -10.51 -11.29 -1.36
N THR A 305 -10.07 -12.38 -0.75
CA THR A 305 -10.91 -13.17 0.16
C THR A 305 -11.40 -12.31 1.31
N ARG A 306 -10.52 -11.44 1.83
CA ARG A 306 -10.84 -10.49 2.88
C ARG A 306 -11.82 -9.41 2.42
N HIS A 307 -11.63 -8.87 1.21
CA HIS A 307 -12.56 -7.92 0.58
C HIS A 307 -13.97 -8.53 0.53
N ASP A 308 -14.10 -9.73 -0.02
CA ASP A 308 -15.38 -10.40 -0.18
C ASP A 308 -16.04 -10.67 1.17
N ARG A 309 -15.24 -11.10 2.15
CA ARG A 309 -15.70 -11.26 3.54
C ARG A 309 -16.19 -9.94 4.14
N PHE A 310 -15.50 -8.82 3.88
CA PHE A 310 -15.91 -7.51 4.40
C PHE A 310 -17.22 -7.02 3.79
N VAL A 311 -17.45 -7.31 2.51
CA VAL A 311 -18.73 -7.03 1.86
C VAL A 311 -19.84 -7.92 2.44
N GLU A 312 -19.62 -9.23 2.53
CA GLU A 312 -20.64 -10.20 2.94
C GLU A 312 -20.98 -10.12 4.43
N GLN A 313 -19.96 -10.11 5.30
CA GLN A 313 -20.13 -10.24 6.75
C GLN A 313 -20.28 -8.89 7.46
N TYR A 314 -19.60 -7.84 6.98
CA TYR A 314 -19.65 -6.51 7.61
C TYR A 314 -20.59 -5.53 6.88
N GLY A 315 -21.14 -5.90 5.73
CA GLY A 315 -22.10 -5.10 4.97
C GLY A 315 -21.49 -3.79 4.44
N LEU A 316 -20.18 -3.79 4.17
CA LEU A 316 -19.48 -2.65 3.59
C LEU A 316 -19.75 -2.54 2.10
N SER A 317 -19.58 -1.33 1.55
CA SER A 317 -19.54 -1.18 0.09
C SER A 317 -18.27 -1.82 -0.46
N SER A 318 -18.27 -2.22 -1.74
CA SER A 318 -17.06 -2.74 -2.40
C SER A 318 -15.89 -1.76 -2.30
N TYR A 319 -16.18 -0.46 -2.43
CA TYR A 319 -15.19 0.60 -2.29
C TYR A 319 -14.55 0.63 -0.89
N ASP A 320 -15.36 0.62 0.17
CA ASP A 320 -14.85 0.65 1.55
C ASP A 320 -14.10 -0.63 1.89
N ALA A 321 -14.63 -1.77 1.45
CA ALA A 321 -14.00 -3.07 1.63
C ALA A 321 -12.63 -3.14 0.94
N ASN A 322 -12.49 -2.60 -0.27
CA ASN A 322 -11.23 -2.62 -1.02
C ASN A 322 -10.14 -1.81 -0.31
N ILE A 323 -10.48 -0.63 0.21
CA ILE A 323 -9.54 0.21 0.96
C ILE A 323 -9.08 -0.50 2.24
N LEU A 324 -10.00 -1.09 2.99
CA LEU A 324 -9.68 -1.69 4.30
C LEU A 324 -9.04 -3.07 4.19
N SER A 325 -9.26 -3.80 3.09
CA SER A 325 -8.73 -5.15 2.90
C SER A 325 -7.35 -5.18 2.23
N GLY A 326 -6.92 -4.10 1.57
CA GLY A 326 -5.69 -4.08 0.79
C GLY A 326 -4.38 -4.26 1.60
N ASP A 327 -4.37 -3.81 2.85
CA ASP A 327 -3.24 -4.03 3.79
C ASP A 327 -3.69 -4.85 4.99
N ALA A 328 -2.90 -5.85 5.38
CA ALA A 328 -3.24 -6.75 6.48
C ALA A 328 -3.30 -6.05 7.84
N SER A 329 -2.51 -4.99 8.05
CA SER A 329 -2.51 -4.24 9.32
C SER A 329 -3.73 -3.34 9.41
N MET A 330 -4.11 -2.71 8.28
CA MET A 330 -5.34 -1.93 8.16
C MET A 330 -6.57 -2.81 8.42
N ALA A 331 -6.60 -3.99 7.79
CA ALA A 331 -7.63 -4.98 7.99
C ALA A 331 -7.77 -5.39 9.46
N GLN A 332 -6.66 -5.80 10.08
CA GLN A 332 -6.66 -6.22 11.48
C GLN A 332 -7.13 -5.09 12.42
N TYR A 333 -6.71 -3.85 12.15
CA TYR A 333 -7.15 -2.68 12.90
C TYR A 333 -8.67 -2.49 12.76
N PHE A 334 -9.20 -2.60 11.54
CA PHE A 334 -10.63 -2.50 11.27
C PHE A 334 -11.44 -3.57 11.98
N GLU A 335 -11.03 -4.84 11.87
CA GLU A 335 -11.75 -5.94 12.49
C GLU A 335 -11.81 -5.82 14.02
N THR A 336 -10.68 -5.44 14.64
CA THR A 336 -10.64 -5.16 16.08
C THR A 336 -11.57 -4.00 16.43
N ALA A 337 -11.47 -2.88 15.70
CA ALA A 337 -12.28 -1.69 15.98
C ALA A 337 -13.78 -1.93 15.76
N ALA A 338 -14.16 -2.60 14.67
CA ALA A 338 -15.54 -2.90 14.32
C ALA A 338 -16.18 -3.89 15.30
N LYS A 339 -15.43 -4.90 15.73
CA LYS A 339 -15.90 -5.85 16.75
C LYS A 339 -16.14 -5.17 18.10
N ALA A 340 -15.27 -4.24 18.49
CA ALA A 340 -15.37 -3.55 19.77
C ALA A 340 -16.41 -2.41 19.76
N SER A 341 -16.61 -1.73 18.61
CA SER A 341 -17.57 -0.62 18.50
C SER A 341 -19.01 -1.08 18.34
N GLY A 342 -19.23 -2.24 17.72
CA GLY A 342 -20.56 -2.74 17.37
C GLY A 342 -21.19 -2.07 16.14
N ASP A 343 -20.48 -1.15 15.46
CA ASP A 343 -20.94 -0.48 14.24
C ASP A 343 -19.85 -0.53 13.16
N THR A 344 -20.00 -1.47 12.23
CA THR A 344 -19.02 -1.73 11.18
C THR A 344 -18.90 -0.58 10.19
N LYS A 345 -20.02 0.01 9.78
CA LYS A 345 -20.07 1.09 8.78
C LYS A 345 -19.49 2.38 9.35
N LEU A 346 -19.83 2.70 10.60
CA LEU A 346 -19.28 3.88 11.24
C LEU A 346 -17.77 3.73 11.46
N THR A 347 -17.29 2.54 11.86
CA THR A 347 -15.86 2.26 11.94
C THR A 347 -15.15 2.43 10.60
N ALA A 348 -15.69 1.85 9.52
CA ALA A 348 -15.10 1.99 8.19
C ALA A 348 -14.99 3.47 7.77
N ASN A 349 -16.05 4.25 7.98
CA ASN A 349 -16.06 5.69 7.66
C ASN A 349 -15.00 6.49 8.45
N TRP A 350 -14.83 6.21 9.74
CA TRP A 350 -13.81 6.88 10.57
C TRP A 350 -12.39 6.50 10.17
N MET A 351 -12.18 5.23 9.80
CA MET A 351 -10.88 4.74 9.35
C MET A 351 -10.49 5.33 8.00
N ILE A 352 -11.38 5.26 7.01
CA ILE A 352 -11.14 5.76 5.64
C ILE A 352 -11.05 7.29 5.62
N GLY A 353 -11.85 7.97 6.44
CA GLY A 353 -11.86 9.42 6.53
C GLY A 353 -10.76 9.96 7.46
N GLU A 354 -11.12 10.15 8.73
CA GLU A 354 -10.31 10.95 9.68
C GLU A 354 -8.99 10.27 10.04
N LEU A 355 -8.99 8.95 10.31
CA LEU A 355 -7.78 8.23 10.69
C LEU A 355 -6.76 8.20 9.55
N SER A 356 -7.18 7.84 8.33
CA SER A 356 -6.30 7.84 7.16
C SER A 356 -5.76 9.24 6.86
N ALA A 357 -6.59 10.28 6.96
CA ALA A 357 -6.13 11.66 6.78
C ALA A 357 -5.08 12.06 7.82
N ARG A 358 -5.27 11.65 9.09
CA ARG A 358 -4.36 11.97 10.18
C ARG A 358 -3.03 11.22 10.10
N LEU A 359 -3.08 9.93 9.74
CA LEU A 359 -1.91 9.10 9.46
C LEU A 359 -1.08 9.69 8.32
N ASN A 360 -1.72 10.05 7.21
CA ASN A 360 -1.05 10.68 6.07
C ASN A 360 -0.42 12.03 6.42
N ALA A 361 -1.11 12.85 7.23
CA ALA A 361 -0.57 14.14 7.67
C ALA A 361 0.63 14.00 8.63
N ALA A 362 0.72 12.88 9.35
CA ALA A 362 1.82 12.56 10.24
C ALA A 362 2.91 11.68 9.59
N ASP A 363 2.73 11.28 8.33
CA ASP A 363 3.59 10.32 7.61
C ASP A 363 3.77 9.00 8.38
N LEU A 364 2.68 8.49 8.95
CA LEU A 364 2.64 7.26 9.74
C LEU A 364 1.83 6.18 9.04
N SER A 365 2.30 4.94 9.10
CA SER A 365 1.49 3.77 8.75
C SER A 365 0.54 3.40 9.89
N ILE A 366 -0.50 2.63 9.59
CA ILE A 366 -1.46 2.15 10.61
C ILE A 366 -0.78 1.34 11.73
N LYS A 367 0.34 0.64 11.43
CA LYS A 367 1.16 -0.08 12.42
C LYS A 367 1.79 0.86 13.45
N HIS A 368 2.04 2.11 13.08
CA HIS A 368 2.63 3.15 13.92
C HIS A 368 1.60 4.19 14.37
N SER A 369 0.31 3.88 14.25
CA SER A 369 -0.76 4.77 14.73
C SER A 369 -0.61 5.00 16.25
N PRO A 370 -0.63 6.26 16.72
CA PRO A 370 -0.69 6.56 18.16
C PRO A 370 -2.06 6.20 18.75
N LEU A 371 -3.09 6.06 17.90
CA LEU A 371 -4.43 5.66 18.28
C LEU A 371 -4.62 4.16 18.07
N SER A 372 -4.89 3.41 19.14
CA SER A 372 -5.24 1.99 19.06
C SER A 372 -6.65 1.74 18.53
N ALA A 373 -6.88 0.56 17.96
CA ALA A 373 -8.18 0.17 17.43
C ALA A 373 -9.27 0.14 18.53
N GLU A 374 -8.90 -0.22 19.75
CA GLU A 374 -9.79 -0.24 20.92
C GLU A 374 -10.18 1.17 21.38
N GLN A 375 -9.25 2.13 21.34
CA GLN A 375 -9.55 3.53 21.64
C GLN A 375 -10.50 4.14 20.60
N LEU A 376 -10.25 3.86 19.31
CA LEU A 376 -11.16 4.30 18.25
C LEU A 376 -12.55 3.68 18.45
N ALA A 377 -12.61 2.38 18.75
CA ALA A 377 -13.87 1.69 19.01
C ALA A 377 -14.64 2.27 20.21
N GLY A 378 -13.94 2.62 21.29
CA GLY A 378 -14.54 3.25 22.47
C GLY A 378 -15.19 4.60 22.12
N MET A 379 -14.54 5.41 21.29
CA MET A 379 -15.14 6.66 20.78
C MET A 379 -16.38 6.38 19.93
N ILE A 380 -16.29 5.42 19.01
CA ILE A 380 -17.40 5.07 18.10
C ILE A 380 -18.61 4.56 18.89
N ALA A 381 -18.40 3.74 19.91
CA ALA A 381 -19.47 3.26 20.79
C ALA A 381 -20.26 4.42 21.43
N ARG A 382 -19.58 5.53 21.78
CA ARG A 382 -20.21 6.76 22.31
C ARG A 382 -20.96 7.59 21.28
N ILE A 383 -20.65 7.40 20.00
CA ILE A 383 -21.47 7.96 18.92
C ILE A 383 -22.73 7.10 18.76
N THR A 384 -22.56 5.77 18.75
CA THR A 384 -23.66 4.81 18.55
C THR A 384 -24.68 4.85 19.67
N ASP A 385 -24.27 5.02 20.92
CA ASP A 385 -25.18 5.16 22.07
C ASP A 385 -25.78 6.57 22.25
N GLY A 386 -25.35 7.54 21.42
CA GLY A 386 -25.83 8.92 21.45
C GLY A 386 -25.24 9.80 22.55
N THR A 387 -24.22 9.33 23.28
CA THR A 387 -23.50 10.13 24.29
C THR A 387 -22.83 11.35 23.67
N ILE A 388 -22.33 11.22 22.44
CA ILE A 388 -21.73 12.32 21.67
C ILE A 388 -22.24 12.35 20.23
N SER A 389 -22.27 13.56 19.64
CA SER A 389 -22.50 13.73 18.20
C SER A 389 -21.23 13.46 17.40
N SER A 390 -21.37 13.17 16.09
CA SER A 390 -20.21 13.03 15.18
C SER A 390 -19.31 14.28 15.16
N LYS A 391 -19.87 15.47 15.40
CA LYS A 391 -19.10 16.72 15.50
C LYS A 391 -18.24 16.77 16.76
N MET A 392 -18.77 16.28 17.88
CA MET A 392 -18.03 16.19 19.15
C MET A 392 -16.98 15.08 19.10
N ALA A 393 -17.28 13.98 18.42
CA ALA A 393 -16.36 12.89 18.23
C ALA A 393 -15.04 13.34 17.59
N LYS A 394 -15.03 14.34 16.70
CA LYS A 394 -13.77 14.91 16.17
C LYS A 394 -12.87 15.48 17.26
N GLN A 395 -13.45 16.15 18.26
CA GLN A 395 -12.69 16.70 19.40
C GLN A 395 -12.20 15.61 20.36
N VAL A 396 -12.94 14.50 20.44
CA VAL A 396 -12.53 13.31 21.20
C VAL A 396 -11.39 12.61 20.47
N PHE A 397 -11.52 12.41 19.15
CA PHE A 397 -10.50 11.86 18.27
C PHE A 397 -9.18 12.62 18.40
N ASP A 398 -9.21 13.97 18.36
CA ASP A 398 -8.02 14.80 18.57
C ASP A 398 -7.36 14.54 19.93
N GLY A 399 -8.17 14.38 20.99
CA GLY A 399 -7.64 14.09 22.32
C GLY A 399 -7.04 12.68 22.42
N LEU A 400 -7.70 11.69 21.83
CA LEU A 400 -7.19 10.31 21.79
C LEU A 400 -5.88 10.23 21.02
N TRP A 401 -5.78 10.93 19.89
CA TRP A 401 -4.56 11.02 19.10
C TRP A 401 -3.39 11.63 19.87
N ASN A 402 -3.66 12.62 20.73
CA ASN A 402 -2.64 13.28 21.55
C ASN A 402 -2.31 12.53 22.84
N GLY A 403 -3.03 11.44 23.15
CA GLY A 403 -2.82 10.66 24.38
C GLY A 403 -3.47 11.29 25.62
N ASP A 404 -4.53 12.10 25.47
CA ASP A 404 -5.24 12.76 26.58
C ASP A 404 -6.04 11.79 27.48
N GLY A 405 -6.07 10.49 27.16
CA GLY A 405 -6.75 9.44 27.93
C GLY A 405 -7.63 8.54 27.07
N ASP A 406 -8.67 7.99 27.68
CA ASP A 406 -9.74 7.26 26.98
C ASP A 406 -10.89 8.20 26.56
N ALA A 407 -11.80 7.69 25.72
CA ALA A 407 -12.88 8.48 25.15
C ALA A 407 -13.77 9.10 26.23
N ASP A 408 -14.13 8.32 27.26
CA ASP A 408 -15.03 8.77 28.32
C ASP A 408 -14.40 9.89 29.18
N SER A 409 -13.10 9.76 29.49
CA SER A 409 -12.34 10.78 30.21
C SER A 409 -12.27 12.10 29.43
N ILE A 410 -12.03 12.02 28.12
CA ILE A 410 -11.98 13.21 27.24
C ILE A 410 -13.36 13.86 27.12
N ILE A 411 -14.42 13.05 26.99
CA ILE A 411 -15.80 13.52 26.93
C ILE A 411 -16.16 14.30 28.20
N GLU A 412 -15.79 13.79 29.38
CA GLU A 412 -16.07 14.45 30.65
C GLU A 412 -15.23 15.72 30.82
N ALA A 413 -13.93 15.65 30.57
CA ALA A 413 -13.01 16.79 30.72
C ALA A 413 -13.40 17.97 29.81
N LYS A 414 -13.87 17.69 28.59
CA LYS A 414 -14.29 18.71 27.62
C LYS A 414 -15.79 19.02 27.67
N GLY A 415 -16.56 18.37 28.55
CA GLY A 415 -18.00 18.57 28.68
C GLY A 415 -18.77 18.29 27.39
N LEU A 416 -18.44 17.20 26.70
CA LEU A 416 -18.97 16.87 25.37
C LEU A 416 -20.23 16.01 25.40
N LYS A 417 -20.75 15.64 26.57
CA LYS A 417 -21.98 14.83 26.68
C LYS A 417 -23.16 15.57 26.03
N GLN A 418 -23.86 14.87 25.15
CA GLN A 418 -25.03 15.38 24.46
C GLN A 418 -26.21 15.47 25.43
N VAL A 419 -26.84 16.64 25.50
CA VAL A 419 -28.08 16.85 26.25
C VAL A 419 -29.23 16.28 25.41
N SER A 420 -29.79 15.18 25.90
CA SER A 420 -30.92 14.47 25.29
C SER A 420 -32.16 14.41 26.21
N ASP A 421 -32.10 15.08 27.36
CA ASP A 421 -33.25 15.31 28.22
C ASP A 421 -34.26 16.24 27.53
N SER A 422 -35.46 15.73 27.27
CA SER A 422 -36.50 16.46 26.55
C SER A 422 -36.93 17.73 27.29
N GLY A 423 -36.90 17.73 28.63
CA GLY A 423 -37.25 18.92 29.42
C GLY A 423 -36.25 20.06 29.24
N ALA A 424 -34.95 19.76 29.30
CA ALA A 424 -33.89 20.74 29.03
C ALA A 424 -33.93 21.27 27.59
N ILE A 425 -34.21 20.41 26.60
CA ILE A 425 -34.34 20.83 25.20
C ILE A 425 -35.60 21.69 25.00
N GLU A 426 -36.74 21.31 25.59
CA GLU A 426 -37.98 22.10 25.52
C GLU A 426 -37.78 23.51 26.10
N ALA A 427 -37.10 23.64 27.24
CA ALA A 427 -36.81 24.93 27.85
C ALA A 427 -35.94 25.82 26.94
N LEU A 428 -34.92 25.25 26.29
CA LEU A 428 -34.09 25.97 25.32
C LEU A 428 -34.87 26.38 24.08
N VAL A 429 -35.75 25.51 23.58
CA VAL A 429 -36.62 25.81 22.43
C VAL A 429 -37.58 26.95 22.78
N ASP A 430 -38.21 26.91 23.95
CA ASP A 430 -39.11 27.96 24.42
C ASP A 430 -38.39 29.31 24.57
N GLU A 431 -37.18 29.30 25.12
CA GLU A 431 -36.36 30.51 25.24
C GLU A 431 -36.03 31.10 23.85
N VAL A 432 -35.64 30.27 22.88
CA VAL A 432 -35.29 30.74 21.54
C VAL A 432 -36.51 31.25 20.79
N ILE A 433 -37.68 30.59 20.91
CA ILE A 433 -38.94 31.04 20.32
C ILE A 433 -39.34 32.39 20.92
N ALA A 434 -39.31 32.53 22.25
CA ALA A 434 -39.67 33.76 22.96
C ALA A 434 -38.73 34.94 22.63
N ASN A 435 -37.46 34.67 22.30
CA ASN A 435 -36.49 35.70 21.94
C ASN A 435 -36.45 36.00 20.42
N SER A 436 -37.30 35.36 19.61
CA SER A 436 -37.26 35.43 18.14
C SER A 436 -38.58 35.86 17.51
N ASP A 437 -39.28 36.84 18.12
CA ASP A 437 -40.61 37.32 17.71
C ASP A 437 -40.77 37.52 16.20
N LYS A 438 -39.83 38.24 15.57
CA LYS A 438 -39.88 38.53 14.13
C LYS A 438 -39.85 37.26 13.27
N GLN A 439 -39.09 36.26 13.68
CA GLN A 439 -38.92 35.00 12.95
C GLN A 439 -40.13 34.09 13.17
N VAL A 440 -40.75 34.13 14.35
CA VAL A 440 -42.00 33.43 14.64
C VAL A 440 -43.14 34.01 13.80
N ASP A 441 -43.25 35.34 13.71
CA ASP A 441 -44.25 36.00 12.86
C ASP A 441 -44.03 35.70 11.38
N ASN A 442 -42.77 35.67 10.92
CA ASN A 442 -42.43 35.26 9.56
C ASN A 442 -42.82 33.81 9.28
N PHE A 443 -42.65 32.91 10.26
CA PHE A 443 -43.03 31.49 10.12
C PHE A 443 -44.55 31.31 10.02
N ARG A 444 -45.32 32.03 10.86
CA ARG A 444 -46.79 32.01 10.83
C ARG A 444 -47.36 32.51 9.50
N ASN A 445 -46.82 33.61 8.99
CA ASN A 445 -47.30 34.26 7.77
C ASN A 445 -46.72 33.66 6.47
N ALA A 446 -45.78 32.71 6.57
CA ALA A 446 -45.19 32.06 5.40
C ALA A 446 -46.10 30.95 4.83
N ASP A 447 -46.06 30.82 3.50
CA ASP A 447 -46.61 29.66 2.79
C ASP A 447 -46.04 28.35 3.33
N GLU A 448 -46.86 27.31 3.38
CA GLU A 448 -46.52 26.00 3.91
C GLU A 448 -45.25 25.40 3.26
N SER A 449 -45.03 25.69 1.97
CA SER A 449 -43.85 25.27 1.20
C SER A 449 -42.53 25.94 1.59
N LYS A 450 -42.57 27.06 2.32
CA LYS A 450 -41.38 27.86 2.73
C LYS A 450 -41.01 27.66 4.21
N ARG A 451 -41.94 27.16 5.03
CA ARG A 451 -41.75 26.91 6.47
C ARG A 451 -40.58 25.97 6.79
N PRO A 452 -40.30 24.88 6.06
CA PRO A 452 -39.16 24.01 6.35
C PRO A 452 -37.80 24.73 6.28
N LYS A 453 -37.64 25.70 5.38
CA LYS A 453 -36.40 26.48 5.24
C LYS A 453 -36.18 27.46 6.40
N MET A 454 -37.25 27.85 7.09
CA MET A 454 -37.19 28.80 8.20
C MET A 454 -36.75 28.14 9.53
N LEU A 455 -36.86 26.81 9.64
CA LEU A 455 -36.42 26.05 10.81
C LEU A 455 -34.91 26.18 11.06
N GLY A 456 -34.10 26.30 10.00
CA GLY A 456 -32.64 26.36 10.11
C GLY A 456 -32.13 27.51 10.98
N TYR A 457 -32.83 28.65 11.03
CA TYR A 457 -32.48 29.75 11.92
C TYR A 457 -32.63 29.36 13.40
N PHE A 458 -33.80 28.81 13.76
CA PHE A 458 -34.10 28.40 15.14
C PHE A 458 -33.17 27.29 15.61
N VAL A 459 -32.95 26.26 14.77
CA VAL A 459 -31.98 25.20 15.04
C VAL A 459 -30.59 25.78 15.29
N GLY A 460 -30.15 26.75 14.46
CA GLY A 460 -28.86 27.43 14.67
C GLY A 460 -28.75 28.16 16.01
N GLN A 461 -29.81 28.85 16.46
CA GLN A 461 -29.83 29.53 17.75
C GLN A 461 -29.88 28.55 18.93
N ILE A 462 -30.67 27.48 18.84
CA ILE A 462 -30.75 26.43 19.88
C ILE A 462 -29.40 25.71 20.02
N MET A 463 -28.74 25.40 18.90
CA MET A 463 -27.41 24.82 18.91
C MET A 463 -26.37 25.79 19.50
N LYS A 464 -26.52 27.11 19.28
CA LYS A 464 -25.64 28.10 19.91
C LYS A 464 -25.87 28.21 21.42
N ALA A 465 -27.13 28.25 21.86
CA ALA A 465 -27.50 28.33 23.27
C ALA A 465 -27.06 27.08 24.06
N SER A 466 -27.20 25.90 23.46
CA SER A 466 -26.72 24.63 24.03
C SER A 466 -25.23 24.38 23.86
N LYS A 467 -24.45 25.33 23.32
CA LYS A 467 -23.02 25.14 22.97
C LYS A 467 -22.76 23.90 22.10
N GLY A 468 -23.74 23.54 21.28
CA GLY A 468 -23.72 22.38 20.39
C GLY A 468 -24.08 21.06 21.06
N GLN A 469 -24.47 21.05 22.34
CA GLN A 469 -24.77 19.84 23.11
C GLN A 469 -26.19 19.32 22.93
N ALA A 470 -27.14 20.12 22.46
CA ALA A 470 -28.50 19.63 22.26
C ALA A 470 -28.56 18.60 21.13
N ASN A 471 -29.32 17.52 21.34
CA ASN A 471 -29.51 16.49 20.30
C ASN A 471 -30.24 17.08 19.07
N PRO A 472 -29.60 17.13 17.87
CA PRO A 472 -30.19 17.77 16.70
C PRO A 472 -31.52 17.18 16.25
N GLN A 473 -31.72 15.87 16.43
CA GLN A 473 -32.96 15.20 16.02
C GLN A 473 -34.12 15.58 16.94
N GLN A 474 -33.91 15.49 18.27
CA GLN A 474 -34.90 15.91 19.26
C GLN A 474 -35.20 17.42 19.17
N VAL A 475 -34.19 18.25 18.93
CA VAL A 475 -34.37 19.70 18.71
C VAL A 475 -35.31 19.95 17.54
N ASN A 476 -35.10 19.28 16.39
CA ASN A 476 -35.97 19.44 15.23
C ASN A 476 -37.41 18.97 15.51
N GLU A 477 -37.58 17.84 16.18
CA GLU A 477 -38.91 17.31 16.52
C GLU A 477 -39.68 18.23 17.47
N ILE A 478 -39.04 18.67 18.56
CA ILE A 478 -39.66 19.55 19.57
C ILE A 478 -39.95 20.93 18.99
N LEU A 479 -39.00 21.50 18.24
CA LEU A 479 -39.16 22.79 17.57
C LEU A 479 -40.32 22.77 16.58
N LEU A 480 -40.39 21.73 15.73
CA LEU A 480 -41.46 21.61 14.74
C LEU A 480 -42.83 21.50 15.43
N LYS A 481 -42.92 20.71 16.50
CA LYS A 481 -44.15 20.58 17.29
C LYS A 481 -44.58 21.92 17.87
N LYS A 482 -43.69 22.62 18.59
CA LYS A 482 -44.00 23.91 19.22
C LYS A 482 -44.32 25.01 18.20
N LEU A 483 -43.63 25.07 17.06
CA LEU A 483 -43.94 26.03 16.01
C LEU A 483 -45.27 25.73 15.32
N ASN A 484 -45.65 24.45 15.17
CA ASN A 484 -46.95 24.06 14.65
C ASN A 484 -48.10 24.33 15.64
N ASP A 485 -47.87 24.17 16.94
CA ASP A 485 -48.83 24.54 17.99
C ASP A 485 -49.09 26.06 18.04
N LEU A 486 -48.22 26.86 17.41
CA LEU A 486 -48.33 28.32 17.30
C LEU A 486 -49.04 28.78 16.01
N LEU A 487 -49.35 27.88 15.08
CA LEU A 487 -50.17 28.12 13.88
C LEU A 487 -51.66 28.03 14.24
#